data_AF-A0A6N9VPK7-F1
#
_entry.id   AF-A0A6N9VPK7-F1
#
_cell.length_a   1.000
_cell.length_b   1.000
_cell.length_c   1.000
_cell.angle_alpha   90.00
_cell.angle_beta   90.00
_cell.angle_gamma   90.00
#
_symmetry.space_group_name_H-M   'P 1'
#
loop_
_entity.id
_entity.type
_entity.pdbx_description
1 polymer ?
#
loop_
_entity_poly.entity_id
_entity_poly.type
_entity_poly.pdbx_seq_one_letter_code
_entity_poly.pdbx_strand_id
1 'polypeptide(L)'
;EWGGPAVIIGSFQSLRNEVDPEGAARHGVGVVRRISGGGAMFVEPGNTITYSLSVPASLVSGLSFADSYAYLDDWVLGALADMGIKAWYQPLN
;
A
#
# COMPACT_ATOMS: atom_id res chain seq x y z
N GLU A 1 -3.36 -5.04 -12.84
CA GLU A 1 -2.05 -4.39 -13.04
C GLU A 1 -2.27 -2.89 -13.21
N TRP A 2 -1.33 -2.04 -12.79
CA TRP A 2 -1.46 -0.59 -12.94
C TRP A 2 -1.20 -0.19 -14.39
N GLY A 3 -2.10 0.63 -14.97
CA GLY A 3 -2.01 1.06 -16.37
C GLY A 3 -0.91 2.10 -16.67
N GLY A 4 -0.19 2.56 -15.64
CA GLY A 4 0.87 3.56 -15.74
C GLY A 4 1.44 3.90 -14.35
N PRO A 5 2.54 4.67 -14.28
CA PRO A 5 3.14 5.07 -13.01
C PRO A 5 2.20 6.01 -12.25
N ALA A 6 2.16 5.88 -10.92
CA ALA A 6 1.27 6.68 -10.09
C ALA A 6 1.83 6.98 -8.70
N VAL A 7 1.48 8.15 -8.16
CA VAL A 7 1.56 8.44 -6.72
C VAL A 7 0.18 8.25 -6.10
N ILE A 8 0.11 7.43 -5.06
CA ILE A 8 -1.10 7.17 -4.30
C ILE A 8 -0.97 7.85 -2.94
N ILE A 9 -1.79 8.88 -2.71
CA ILE A 9 -1.84 9.58 -1.42
C ILE A 9 -2.96 9.03 -0.53
N GLY A 10 -2.71 9.02 0.77
CA GLY A 10 -3.69 8.65 1.79
C GLY A 10 -4.85 9.64 1.87
N SER A 11 -5.97 9.20 2.44
CA SER A 11 -7.21 9.98 2.52
C SER A 11 -7.02 11.36 3.15
N PHE A 12 -6.17 11.47 4.18
CA PHE A 12 -5.92 12.72 4.91
C PHE A 12 -4.65 13.48 4.49
N GLN A 13 -3.88 12.98 3.51
CA GLN A 13 -2.64 13.65 3.11
C GLN A 13 -2.87 14.88 2.23
N SER A 14 -2.05 15.91 2.42
CA SER A 14 -2.04 17.13 1.60
C SER A 14 -1.37 16.85 0.25
N LEU A 15 -2.11 16.99 -0.85
CA LEU A 15 -1.54 16.79 -2.19
C LEU A 15 -0.28 17.64 -2.42
N ARG A 16 -0.32 18.91 -2.00
CA ARG A 16 0.79 19.86 -2.20
C ARG A 16 2.04 19.50 -1.39
N ASN A 17 1.89 18.80 -0.27
CA ASN A 17 3.04 18.43 0.57
C ASN A 17 3.68 17.13 0.09
N GLU A 18 2.88 16.23 -0.48
CA GLU A 18 3.35 14.89 -0.87
C GLU A 18 3.84 14.82 -2.32
N VAL A 19 3.34 15.69 -3.19
CA VAL A 19 3.56 15.58 -4.64
C VAL A 19 4.03 16.90 -5.22
N ASP A 20 5.15 16.85 -5.93
CA ASP A 20 5.54 17.88 -6.89
C ASP A 20 4.68 17.72 -8.17
N PRO A 21 3.74 18.65 -8.44
CA PRO A 21 2.85 18.54 -9.59
C PRO A 21 3.59 18.71 -10.93
N GLU A 22 4.68 19.49 -10.96
CA GLU A 22 5.46 19.67 -12.19
C GLU A 22 6.27 18.41 -12.50
N GLY A 23 6.86 17.80 -11.48
CA GLY A 23 7.52 16.50 -11.57
C GLY A 23 6.56 15.41 -12.04
N ALA A 24 5.38 15.31 -11.42
CA ALA A 24 4.37 14.33 -11.81
C ALA A 24 3.96 14.47 -13.28
N ALA A 25 3.68 15.69 -13.73
CA ALA A 25 3.33 15.96 -15.13
C ALA A 25 4.48 15.64 -16.09
N ARG A 26 5.71 16.06 -15.77
CA ARG A 26 6.91 15.83 -16.58
C ARG A 26 7.19 14.34 -16.80
N HIS A 27 6.90 13.51 -15.80
CA HIS A 27 7.15 12.07 -15.83
C HIS A 27 5.92 11.24 -16.20
N GLY A 28 4.78 11.87 -16.54
CA GLY A 28 3.55 11.17 -16.86
C GLY A 28 2.99 10.34 -15.71
N VAL A 29 3.25 10.75 -14.47
CA VAL A 29 2.84 10.07 -13.25
C VAL A 29 1.43 10.52 -12.85
N GLY A 30 0.49 9.56 -12.80
CA GLY A 30 -0.85 9.82 -12.30
C GLY A 30 -0.86 10.10 -10.79
N VAL A 31 -1.81 10.88 -10.31
CA VAL A 31 -1.99 11.10 -8.86
C VAL A 31 -3.37 10.65 -8.45
N VAL A 32 -3.44 9.73 -7.48
CA VAL A 32 -4.68 9.12 -7.02
C VAL A 32 -4.78 9.22 -5.50
N ARG A 33 -5.99 9.46 -4.98
CA ARG A 33 -6.28 9.44 -3.53
C ARG A 33 -7.02 8.17 -3.17
N ARG A 34 -6.52 7.41 -2.20
CA ARG A 34 -7.21 6.22 -1.67
C ARG A 34 -8.12 6.57 -0.49
N ILE A 35 -9.08 5.68 -0.21
CA ILE A 35 -10.04 5.84 0.89
C ILE A 35 -9.41 5.62 2.27
N SER A 36 -8.37 4.78 2.36
CA SER A 36 -7.65 4.50 3.60
C SER A 36 -6.63 5.59 3.94
N GLY A 37 -6.27 5.66 5.22
CA GLY A 37 -5.17 6.50 5.70
C GLY A 37 -3.79 5.93 5.35
N GLY A 38 -2.75 6.40 6.02
CA GLY A 38 -1.35 6.05 5.78
C GLY A 38 -0.63 7.02 4.84
N GLY A 39 0.65 6.73 4.57
CA GLY A 39 1.54 7.60 3.78
C GLY A 39 1.34 7.51 2.27
N ALA A 40 2.14 8.30 1.55
CA ALA A 40 2.17 8.30 0.10
C ALA A 40 2.99 7.11 -0.41
N MET A 41 2.57 6.52 -1.53
CA MET A 41 3.29 5.43 -2.19
C MET A 41 3.50 5.76 -3.66
N PHE A 42 4.64 5.39 -4.21
CA PHE A 42 4.89 5.44 -5.66
C PHE A 42 4.74 4.03 -6.23
N VAL A 43 4.07 3.95 -7.38
CA VAL A 43 3.84 2.71 -8.10
C VAL A 43 4.53 2.78 -9.44
N GLU A 44 5.41 1.79 -9.67
CA GLU A 44 6.05 1.56 -10.96
C GLU A 44 5.43 0.31 -11.61
N PRO A 45 4.84 0.41 -12.82
CA PRO A 45 4.28 -0.74 -13.52
C PRO A 45 5.30 -1.87 -13.68
N GLY A 46 4.87 -3.11 -13.46
CA GLY A 46 5.74 -4.30 -13.52
C GLY A 46 6.65 -4.51 -12.31
N ASN A 47 6.84 -3.50 -11.46
CA ASN A 47 7.71 -3.57 -10.28
C ASN A 47 6.95 -3.39 -8.95
N THR A 48 5.62 -3.33 -9.00
CA THR A 48 4.78 -3.17 -7.81
C THR A 48 3.55 -4.06 -7.88
N ILE A 49 3.32 -4.82 -6.80
CA ILE A 49 2.10 -5.61 -6.60
C ILE A 49 1.30 -4.93 -5.49
N THR A 50 0.05 -4.57 -5.78
CA THR A 50 -0.90 -4.04 -4.79
C THR A 50 -2.13 -4.92 -4.74
N TYR A 51 -2.55 -5.30 -3.53
CA TYR A 51 -3.80 -6.01 -3.29
C TYR A 51 -4.65 -5.26 -2.25
N SER A 52 -5.93 -5.59 -2.19
CA SER A 52 -6.85 -5.07 -1.18
C SER A 52 -7.69 -6.22 -0.66
N LEU A 53 -7.82 -6.28 0.66
CA LEU A 53 -8.60 -7.31 1.34
C LEU A 53 -9.97 -6.73 1.70
N SER A 54 -11.03 -7.34 1.19
CA SER A 54 -12.42 -7.07 1.61
C SER A 54 -12.92 -8.30 2.35
N VAL A 55 -12.78 -8.27 3.68
CA VAL A 55 -13.03 -9.41 4.56
C VAL A 55 -14.07 -9.06 5.62
N PRO A 56 -14.79 -10.05 6.18
CA PRO A 56 -15.68 -9.81 7.30
C PRO A 56 -14.94 -9.20 8.50
N ALA A 57 -15.55 -8.24 9.18
CA ALA A 57 -14.96 -7.61 10.37
C ALA A 57 -14.67 -8.62 11.49
N SER A 58 -15.41 -9.73 11.54
CA SER A 58 -15.19 -10.82 12.51
C SER A 58 -13.82 -11.48 12.37
N LEU A 59 -13.16 -11.40 11.21
CA LEU A 59 -11.85 -12.02 10.96
C LEU A 59 -10.76 -11.44 11.87
N VAL A 60 -10.88 -10.18 12.27
CA VAL A 60 -9.91 -9.47 13.12
C VAL A 60 -10.49 -9.14 14.50
N SER A 61 -11.59 -9.79 14.88
CA SER A 61 -12.26 -9.51 16.16
C SER A 61 -11.35 -9.87 17.34
N GLY A 62 -11.23 -8.97 18.30
CA GLY A 62 -10.37 -9.13 19.47
C GLY A 62 -8.90 -8.78 19.24
N LEU A 63 -8.49 -8.46 18.02
CA LEU A 63 -7.16 -7.93 17.74
C LEU A 63 -7.13 -6.41 17.95
N SER A 64 -5.96 -5.89 18.36
CA SER A 64 -5.72 -4.46 18.28
C SER A 64 -5.62 -4.03 16.81
N PHE A 65 -5.71 -2.72 16.55
CA PHE A 65 -5.53 -2.21 15.19
C PHE A 65 -4.15 -2.60 14.63
N ALA A 66 -3.08 -2.49 15.42
CA ALA A 66 -1.73 -2.86 14.98
C ALA A 66 -1.60 -4.38 14.73
N ASP A 67 -2.14 -5.21 15.64
CA ASP A 67 -2.08 -6.68 15.49
C ASP A 67 -2.90 -7.15 14.28
N SER A 68 -3.98 -6.45 13.94
CA SER A 68 -4.78 -6.78 12.76
C SER A 68 -4.01 -6.62 11.45
N TYR A 69 -3.09 -5.66 11.34
CA TYR A 69 -2.21 -5.53 10.16
C TYR A 69 -1.24 -6.71 10.07
N ALA A 70 -0.55 -7.03 11.17
CA ALA A 70 0.37 -8.16 11.20
C ALA A 70 -0.32 -9.48 10.81
N TYR A 71 -1.53 -9.70 11.35
CA TYR A 71 -2.34 -10.88 11.01
C TYR A 71 -2.76 -10.89 9.53
N LEU A 72 -3.22 -9.76 8.99
CA LEU A 72 -3.68 -9.66 7.60
C LEU A 72 -2.53 -9.69 6.57
N ASP A 73 -1.29 -9.43 6.99
CA ASP A 73 -0.09 -9.51 6.15
C ASP A 73 0.63 -10.86 6.23
N ASP A 74 0.32 -11.71 7.23
CA ASP A 74 1.03 -12.97 7.46
C ASP A 74 0.99 -13.91 6.24
N TRP A 75 -0.17 -14.00 5.58
CA TRP A 75 -0.33 -14.86 4.40
C TRP A 75 0.60 -14.47 3.25
N VAL A 76 0.88 -13.17 3.06
CA VAL A 76 1.76 -12.73 1.97
C VAL A 76 3.22 -13.05 2.29
N LEU A 77 3.61 -12.98 3.56
CA LEU A 77 4.96 -13.38 3.98
C LEU A 77 5.19 -14.87 3.75
N GLY A 78 4.19 -15.71 4.05
CA GLY A 78 4.22 -17.13 3.72
C GLY A 78 4.36 -17.38 2.21
N ALA A 79 3.55 -16.72 1.39
CA ALA A 79 3.61 -16.85 -0.07
C ALA A 79 4.98 -16.40 -0.65
N LEU A 80 5.56 -15.32 -0.12
CA LEU A 80 6.90 -14.87 -0.50
C LEU A 80 7.97 -15.90 -0.10
N ALA A 81 7.85 -16.49 1.09
CA ALA A 81 8.77 -17.52 1.56
C ALA A 81 8.72 -18.79 0.67
N ASP A 82 7.54 -19.21 0.22
CA ASP A 82 7.36 -20.33 -0.71
C ASP A 82 8.07 -20.08 -2.06
N MET A 83 8.22 -18.82 -2.45
CA MET A 83 8.98 -18.39 -3.63
C MET A 83 10.49 -18.22 -3.35
N GLY A 84 10.95 -18.52 -2.14
CA GLY A 84 12.34 -18.35 -1.71
C GLY A 84 12.73 -16.91 -1.35
N ILE A 85 11.76 -16.01 -1.22
CA ILE A 85 12.00 -14.60 -0.88
C ILE A 85 12.06 -14.44 0.63
N LYS A 86 13.15 -13.83 1.12
CA LYS A 86 13.33 -13.50 2.55
C LYS A 86 12.66 -12.16 2.86
N ALA A 87 11.42 -12.22 3.32
CA ALA A 87 10.65 -11.06 3.77
C ALA A 87 10.36 -11.13 5.29
N TRP A 88 10.08 -9.98 5.90
CA TRP A 88 9.66 -9.87 7.30
C TRP A 88 8.60 -8.78 7.45
N TYR A 89 7.76 -8.91 8.48
CA TYR A 89 6.78 -7.88 8.80
C TYR A 89 7.48 -6.62 9.30
N GLN A 90 7.10 -5.47 8.75
CA GLN A 90 7.53 -4.16 9.21
C GLN A 90 6.34 -3.48 9.92
N PRO A 91 6.43 -3.22 11.24
CA PRO A 91 5.35 -2.55 11.97
C PRO A 91 5.03 -1.16 11.45
N LEU A 92 3.83 -0.68 11.78
CA LEU A 92 3.39 0.69 11.49
C LEU A 92 4.40 1.71 12.05
N ASN A 93 4.79 2.67 11.21
CA ASN A 93 5.68 3.78 11.54
C ASN A 93 4.96 4.87 12.37
#